data_AF-A0A167VY96-F1
#
_entry.id   AF-A0A167VY96-F1
#
_cell.length_a   1.000
_cell.length_b   1.000
_cell.length_c   1.000
_cell.angle_alpha   90.00
_cell.angle_beta   90.00
_cell.angle_gamma   90.00
#
_symmetry.space_group_name_H-M   'P 1'
#
loop_
_entity.id
_entity.type
_entity.pdbx_description
1 polymer ?
#
loop_
_entity_poly.entity_id
_entity_poly.type
_entity_poly.pdbx_seq_one_letter_code
_entity_poly.pdbx_strand_id
1 'polypeptide(L)'
;MKPTPITQDMTETSTSSSSSRYYKLYMRKKFAPVFHIDDPQGRILFIFTLSRNAPRAMIQRWTYSGLAYASWEDDAPNPLARETTDDALYGLVEAKHVEDRWSELRRIVSLSPEDLDRHDREWQEFVDGEVEAERKRGNRGEEEALRTEVMMRHNFGWQGQFFKNLAYDKLELLLRKELLRT
;
A
#
# COMPACT_ATOMS: atom_id res chain seq x y z
N MET A 1 -46.79 53.87 29.26
CA MET A 1 -47.31 53.07 28.12
C MET A 1 -46.56 51.75 28.08
N LYS A 2 -47.27 50.68 27.71
CA LYS A 2 -46.95 49.25 27.92
C LYS A 2 -45.68 48.78 27.18
N PRO A 3 -44.92 47.81 27.72
CA PRO A 3 -44.02 46.98 26.93
C PRO A 3 -44.85 45.95 26.12
N THR A 4 -44.47 45.69 24.88
CA THR A 4 -45.05 44.61 24.05
C THR A 4 -43.91 43.69 23.58
N PRO A 5 -44.12 42.36 23.55
CA PRO A 5 -43.06 41.39 23.77
C PRO A 5 -42.47 40.76 22.50
N ILE A 6 -41.27 40.21 22.71
CA ILE A 6 -40.53 39.11 22.06
C ILE A 6 -41.23 38.42 20.88
N THR A 7 -40.52 38.30 19.77
CA THR A 7 -40.54 37.06 18.98
C THR A 7 -39.09 36.58 18.84
N GLN A 8 -38.83 35.42 19.43
CA GLN A 8 -37.65 34.61 19.18
C GLN A 8 -37.75 34.11 17.74
N ASP A 9 -36.82 34.48 16.87
CA ASP A 9 -36.52 33.63 15.72
C ASP A 9 -35.47 32.62 16.14
N MET A 10 -35.96 31.39 16.26
CA MET A 10 -35.19 30.19 16.44
C MET A 10 -34.38 29.94 15.17
N THR A 11 -33.09 29.66 15.37
CA THR A 11 -32.32 28.68 14.60
C THR A 11 -32.42 28.73 13.07
N GLU A 12 -31.41 29.30 12.44
CA GLU A 12 -30.71 28.56 11.40
C GLU A 12 -29.27 28.39 11.85
N THR A 13 -29.04 27.30 12.59
CA THR A 13 -27.72 26.67 12.61
C THR A 13 -27.41 26.37 11.15
N SER A 14 -26.55 27.16 10.54
CA SER A 14 -25.92 26.80 9.29
C SER A 14 -25.10 25.55 9.59
N THR A 15 -25.74 24.38 9.46
CA THR A 15 -25.05 23.11 9.34
C THR A 15 -24.18 23.26 8.11
N SER A 16 -22.92 23.66 8.32
CA SER A 16 -21.90 23.46 7.30
C SER A 16 -21.83 21.96 7.12
N SER A 17 -22.57 21.43 6.16
CA SER A 17 -22.24 20.13 5.60
C SER A 17 -20.86 20.32 4.99
N SER A 18 -19.81 20.07 5.80
CA SER A 18 -18.51 19.74 5.27
C SER A 18 -18.77 18.55 4.37
N SER A 19 -18.93 18.79 3.06
CA SER A 19 -19.00 17.73 2.08
C SER A 19 -17.67 17.01 2.19
N SER A 20 -17.63 15.92 2.96
CA SER A 20 -16.41 15.15 3.15
C SER A 20 -15.90 14.79 1.77
N ARG A 21 -14.77 15.37 1.40
CA ARG A 21 -14.11 15.08 0.13
C ARG A 21 -13.55 13.67 0.24
N TYR A 22 -13.71 12.85 -0.79
CA TYR A 22 -13.18 11.49 -0.81
C TYR A 22 -12.11 11.34 -1.90
N TYR A 23 -11.05 10.61 -1.57
CA TYR A 23 -10.10 10.08 -2.54
C TYR A 23 -10.50 8.64 -2.89
N LYS A 24 -10.37 8.30 -4.16
CA LYS A 24 -10.35 6.92 -4.63
C LYS A 24 -8.99 6.31 -4.35
N LEU A 25 -8.98 5.13 -3.71
CA LEU A 25 -7.78 4.34 -3.49
C LEU A 25 -7.66 3.26 -4.57
N TYR A 26 -6.58 3.31 -5.33
CA TYR A 26 -6.18 2.26 -6.25
C TYR A 26 -4.90 1.57 -5.77
N MET A 27 -4.74 0.28 -6.05
CA MET A 27 -3.47 -0.44 -5.84
C MET A 27 -2.94 -0.99 -7.15
N ARG A 28 -1.72 -0.62 -7.53
CA ARG A 28 -1.05 -1.12 -8.73
C ARG A 28 0.27 -1.81 -8.39
N LYS A 29 0.48 -3.01 -8.94
CA LYS A 29 1.81 -3.63 -9.01
C LYS A 29 2.46 -3.17 -10.31
N LYS A 30 3.70 -2.67 -10.23
CA LYS A 30 4.53 -2.36 -11.40
C LYS A 30 5.85 -3.08 -11.28
N PHE A 31 6.38 -3.53 -12.40
CA PHE A 31 7.80 -3.88 -12.48
C PHE A 31 8.56 -2.62 -12.86
N ALA A 32 9.64 -2.30 -12.13
CA ALA A 32 10.51 -1.20 -12.52
C ALA A 32 11.24 -1.56 -13.83
N PRO A 33 11.61 -0.58 -14.66
CA PRO A 33 12.60 -0.82 -15.72
C PRO A 33 13.84 -1.42 -15.06
N VAL A 34 14.19 -2.61 -15.52
CA VAL A 34 15.32 -3.37 -14.99
C VAL A 34 16.58 -2.73 -15.56
N PHE A 35 17.27 -1.89 -14.77
CA PHE A 35 18.50 -1.21 -15.23
C PHE A 35 19.66 -2.20 -15.42
N HIS A 36 19.61 -3.34 -14.73
CA HIS A 36 20.46 -4.52 -14.94
C HIS A 36 19.59 -5.77 -14.84
N ILE A 37 19.61 -6.64 -15.86
CA ILE A 37 18.77 -7.87 -15.96
C ILE A 37 18.82 -8.71 -14.67
N ASP A 38 19.90 -8.60 -13.91
CA ASP A 38 20.16 -9.35 -12.68
C ASP A 38 19.57 -8.71 -11.39
N ASP A 39 19.00 -7.49 -11.45
CA ASP A 39 18.42 -6.80 -10.27
C ASP A 39 16.99 -6.29 -10.56
N PRO A 40 16.01 -7.21 -10.73
CA PRO A 40 14.64 -6.84 -11.03
C PRO A 40 13.92 -6.27 -9.80
N GLN A 41 13.69 -4.95 -9.78
CA GLN A 41 12.93 -4.31 -8.71
C GLN A 41 11.41 -4.36 -8.93
N GLY A 42 10.69 -4.82 -7.92
CA GLY A 42 9.23 -4.78 -7.87
C GLY A 42 8.72 -3.51 -7.19
N ARG A 43 7.52 -3.04 -7.59
CA ARG A 43 6.85 -1.91 -6.96
C ARG A 43 5.39 -2.18 -6.67
N ILE A 44 4.92 -1.71 -5.52
CA ILE A 44 3.48 -1.59 -5.19
C ILE A 44 3.19 -0.10 -4.98
N LEU A 45 2.11 0.37 -5.59
CA LEU A 45 1.65 1.76 -5.48
C LEU A 45 0.25 1.76 -4.87
N PHE A 46 0.09 2.43 -3.74
CA PHE A 46 -1.22 2.88 -3.26
C PHE A 46 -1.44 4.29 -3.77
N ILE A 47 -2.40 4.47 -4.67
CA ILE A 47 -2.64 5.71 -5.39
C ILE A 47 -3.95 6.29 -4.89
N PHE A 48 -3.86 7.46 -4.25
CA PHE A 48 -4.99 8.21 -3.76
C PHE A 48 -5.24 9.38 -4.72
N THR A 49 -6.38 9.36 -5.40
CA THR A 49 -6.77 10.44 -6.31
C THR A 49 -8.24 10.78 -6.19
N LEU A 50 -8.59 12.06 -6.35
CA LEU A 50 -9.99 12.51 -6.34
C LEU A 50 -10.77 12.01 -7.56
N SER A 51 -10.07 11.80 -8.67
CA SER A 51 -10.60 11.26 -9.91
C SER A 51 -9.49 10.52 -10.65
N ARG A 52 -9.83 9.43 -11.33
CA ARG A 52 -8.88 8.66 -12.13
C ARG A 52 -8.12 9.52 -13.15
N ASN A 53 -8.79 10.53 -13.70
CA ASN A 53 -8.22 11.44 -14.70
C ASN A 53 -7.59 12.69 -14.09
N ALA A 54 -7.54 12.82 -12.75
CA ALA A 54 -6.85 13.93 -12.13
C ALA A 54 -5.36 13.90 -12.52
N PRO A 55 -4.73 15.06 -12.80
CA PRO A 55 -3.34 15.10 -13.24
C PRO A 55 -2.35 14.69 -12.14
N ARG A 56 -2.78 14.80 -10.88
CA ARG A 56 -1.96 14.59 -9.69
C ARG A 56 -2.65 13.62 -8.73
N ALA A 57 -1.85 12.89 -7.97
CA ALA A 57 -2.29 11.95 -6.95
C ALA A 57 -1.31 11.96 -5.77
N MET A 58 -1.79 11.56 -4.60
CA MET A 58 -0.92 11.22 -3.47
C MET A 58 -0.60 9.73 -3.58
N ILE A 59 0.68 9.36 -3.51
CA ILE A 59 1.11 7.99 -3.75
C ILE A 59 1.99 7.51 -2.61
N GLN A 60 1.64 6.36 -2.04
CA GLN A 60 2.57 5.57 -1.26
C GLN A 60 3.20 4.51 -2.16
N ARG A 61 4.51 4.61 -2.36
CA ARG A 61 5.29 3.67 -3.18
C ARG A 61 6.08 2.74 -2.29
N TRP A 62 5.96 1.44 -2.53
CA TRP A 62 6.86 0.42 -2.00
C TRP A 62 7.77 -0.05 -3.13
N THR A 63 9.06 -0.18 -2.86
CA THR A 63 10.07 -0.81 -3.74
C THR A 63 10.64 -2.03 -3.02
N TYR A 64 10.79 -3.16 -3.70
CA TYR A 64 11.34 -4.42 -3.17
C TYR A 64 12.11 -5.20 -4.25
N SER A 65 12.64 -6.37 -3.89
CA SER A 65 13.59 -7.16 -4.70
C SER A 65 14.87 -6.36 -4.94
N GLY A 66 15.51 -5.97 -3.82
CA GLY A 66 16.63 -5.04 -3.69
C GLY A 66 16.65 -4.53 -2.25
N LEU A 67 17.09 -3.30 -2.01
CA LEU A 67 16.80 -2.65 -0.73
C LEU A 67 15.29 -2.35 -0.65
N ALA A 68 14.58 -3.00 0.27
CA ALA A 68 13.15 -2.75 0.47
C ALA A 68 12.95 -1.41 1.20
N TYR A 69 12.12 -0.53 0.63
CA TYR A 69 11.77 0.74 1.26
C TYR A 69 10.43 1.25 0.75
N ALA A 70 9.88 2.22 1.47
CA ALA A 70 8.66 2.88 1.07
C ALA A 70 8.72 4.40 1.23
N SER A 71 8.03 5.13 0.36
CA SER A 71 8.03 6.58 0.36
C SER A 71 6.69 7.15 -0.05
N TRP A 72 6.26 8.19 0.66
CA TRP A 72 5.11 9.02 0.29
C TRP A 72 5.52 10.09 -0.73
N GLU A 73 4.67 10.27 -1.72
CA GLU A 73 4.73 11.37 -2.69
C GLU A 73 3.40 12.12 -2.62
N ASP A 74 3.37 13.25 -1.92
CA ASP A 74 2.13 14.00 -1.65
C ASP A 74 1.53 14.65 -2.91
N ASP A 75 2.34 14.86 -3.96
CA ASP A 75 1.91 15.49 -5.20
C ASP A 75 2.71 14.88 -6.37
N ALA A 76 2.30 13.69 -6.81
CA ALA A 76 2.94 12.95 -7.89
C ALA A 76 2.08 12.98 -9.16
N PRO A 77 2.67 12.87 -10.37
CA PRO A 77 1.90 12.64 -11.59
C PRO A 77 1.04 11.37 -11.42
N ASN A 78 -0.27 11.49 -11.65
CA ASN A 78 -1.17 10.36 -11.47
C ASN A 78 -0.90 9.28 -12.54
N PRO A 79 -0.44 8.08 -12.15
CA PRO A 79 -0.11 7.03 -13.12
C PRO A 79 -1.35 6.48 -13.84
N LEU A 80 -2.56 6.77 -13.35
CA LEU A 80 -3.83 6.30 -13.90
C LEU A 80 -4.46 7.31 -14.87
N ALA A 81 -3.87 8.48 -15.08
CA ALA A 81 -4.49 9.59 -15.83
C ALA A 81 -4.83 9.25 -17.29
N ARG A 82 -4.24 8.19 -17.85
CA ARG A 82 -4.47 7.70 -19.21
C ARG A 82 -5.25 6.39 -19.25
N GLU A 83 -5.67 5.85 -18.11
CA GLU A 83 -6.36 4.56 -18.02
C GLU A 83 -7.89 4.72 -18.18
N THR A 84 -8.51 3.81 -18.93
CA THR A 84 -9.94 3.89 -19.29
C THR A 84 -10.85 3.09 -18.35
N THR A 85 -10.32 2.20 -17.51
CA THR A 85 -11.09 1.35 -16.59
C THR A 85 -10.69 1.55 -15.12
N ASP A 86 -11.59 1.19 -14.21
CA ASP A 86 -11.40 1.26 -12.74
C ASP A 86 -11.01 -0.10 -12.13
N ASP A 87 -10.40 -1.01 -12.91
CA ASP A 87 -10.18 -2.42 -12.53
C ASP A 87 -9.24 -2.65 -11.32
N ALA A 88 -8.67 -1.59 -10.76
CA ALA A 88 -7.89 -1.64 -9.52
C ALA A 88 -8.36 -0.64 -8.47
N LEU A 89 -9.60 -0.15 -8.58
CA LEU A 89 -10.23 0.62 -7.51
C LEU A 89 -10.55 -0.30 -6.34
N TYR A 90 -10.04 0.04 -5.16
CA TYR A 90 -10.31 -0.69 -3.92
C TYR A 90 -11.39 -0.04 -3.07
N GLY A 91 -11.59 1.28 -3.19
CA GLY A 91 -12.62 1.98 -2.45
C GLY A 91 -12.36 3.48 -2.30
N LEU A 92 -13.09 4.08 -1.37
CA LEU A 92 -13.07 5.50 -1.04
C LEU A 92 -12.51 5.74 0.36
N VAL A 93 -11.78 6.84 0.50
CA VAL A 93 -11.11 7.27 1.73
C VAL A 93 -11.41 8.75 1.96
N GLU A 94 -11.79 9.15 3.18
CA GLU A 94 -11.99 10.57 3.50
C GLU A 94 -10.67 11.35 3.36
N ALA A 95 -10.74 12.54 2.74
CA ALA A 95 -9.60 13.39 2.46
C ALA A 95 -8.75 13.69 3.70
N LYS A 96 -9.38 13.92 4.86
CA LYS A 96 -8.68 14.16 6.13
C LYS A 96 -7.67 13.06 6.48
N HIS A 97 -7.94 11.81 6.11
CA HIS A 97 -7.03 10.69 6.37
C HIS A 97 -5.90 10.60 5.34
N VAL A 98 -6.11 11.07 4.12
CA VAL A 98 -5.06 11.06 3.09
C VAL A 98 -4.15 12.28 3.22
N GLU A 99 -4.72 13.44 3.52
CA GLU A 99 -4.02 14.73 3.54
C GLU A 99 -3.25 14.96 4.85
N ASP A 100 -3.70 14.39 5.98
CA ASP A 100 -2.95 14.41 7.23
C ASP A 100 -1.77 13.41 7.19
N ARG A 101 -0.54 13.96 7.24
CA ARG A 101 0.72 13.21 7.25
C ARG A 101 0.85 12.23 8.41
N TRP A 102 0.17 12.50 9.51
CA TRP A 102 0.23 11.70 10.73
C TRP A 102 -0.98 10.78 10.88
N SER A 103 -1.85 10.72 9.87
CA SER A 103 -3.05 9.91 9.94
C SER A 103 -2.73 8.43 10.16
N GLU A 104 -3.67 7.73 10.77
CA GLU A 104 -3.59 6.28 10.93
C GLU A 104 -3.54 5.57 9.57
N LEU A 105 -4.28 6.06 8.58
CA LEU A 105 -4.24 5.52 7.22
C LEU A 105 -2.83 5.54 6.65
N ARG A 106 -2.12 6.67 6.76
CA ARG A 106 -0.77 6.79 6.22
C ARG A 106 0.21 5.87 6.91
N ARG A 107 0.06 5.71 8.22
CA ARG A 107 0.85 4.76 9.02
C ARG A 107 0.60 3.32 8.57
N ILE A 108 -0.66 2.93 8.34
CA ILE A 108 -1.03 1.56 7.93
C ILE A 108 -0.45 1.18 6.58
N VAL A 109 -0.56 2.04 5.57
CA VAL A 109 -0.08 1.70 4.20
C VAL A 109 1.41 1.95 4.02
N SER A 110 2.13 2.40 5.05
CA SER A 110 3.59 2.46 5.03
C SER A 110 4.21 1.08 5.30
N LEU A 111 5.46 0.89 4.90
CA LEU A 111 6.24 -0.26 5.37
C LEU A 111 6.83 0.09 6.73
N SER A 112 6.36 -0.59 7.79
CA SER A 112 6.93 -0.43 9.12
C SER A 112 8.18 -1.30 9.31
N PRO A 113 9.02 -1.02 10.32
CA PRO A 113 10.13 -1.91 10.67
C PRO A 113 9.67 -3.36 10.91
N GLU A 114 8.52 -3.54 11.57
CA GLU A 114 7.96 -4.86 11.85
C GLU A 114 7.56 -5.63 10.58
N ASP A 115 7.15 -4.91 9.51
CA ASP A 115 6.88 -5.54 8.22
C ASP A 115 8.17 -6.08 7.57
N LEU A 116 9.28 -5.36 7.74
CA LEU A 116 10.59 -5.75 7.22
C LEU A 116 11.21 -6.89 8.06
N ASP A 117 11.07 -6.83 9.39
CA ASP A 117 11.47 -7.92 10.28
C ASP A 117 10.67 -9.21 9.98
N ARG A 118 9.37 -9.06 9.67
CA ARG A 118 8.51 -10.15 9.24
C ARG A 118 8.97 -10.72 7.89
N HIS A 119 9.29 -9.86 6.93
CA HIS A 119 9.84 -10.26 5.64
C HIS A 119 11.10 -11.11 5.81
N ASP A 120 12.07 -10.61 6.57
CA ASP A 120 13.36 -11.28 6.72
C ASP A 120 13.21 -12.63 7.43
N ARG A 121 12.39 -12.71 8.48
CA ARG A 121 12.09 -13.96 9.17
C ARG A 121 11.42 -14.98 8.25
N GLU A 122 10.32 -14.60 7.57
CA GLU A 122 9.59 -15.52 6.69
C GLU A 122 10.45 -15.95 5.49
N TRP A 123 11.36 -15.09 5.03
CA TRP A 123 12.31 -15.44 3.97
C TRP A 123 13.30 -16.50 4.43
N GLN A 124 13.90 -16.35 5.62
CA GLN A 124 14.83 -17.36 6.15
C GLN A 124 14.12 -18.69 6.37
N GLU A 125 12.92 -18.69 6.96
CA GLU A 125 12.11 -19.90 7.17
C GLU A 125 11.80 -20.62 5.84
N PHE A 126 11.45 -19.86 4.80
CA PHE A 126 11.21 -20.41 3.47
C PHE A 126 12.48 -21.04 2.88
N VAL A 127 13.61 -20.33 2.92
CA VAL A 127 14.89 -20.81 2.37
C VAL A 127 15.34 -22.08 3.09
N ASP A 128 15.26 -22.11 4.43
CA ASP A 128 15.62 -23.28 5.24
C ASP A 128 14.74 -24.49 4.88
N GLY A 129 13.44 -24.27 4.68
CA GLY A 129 12.49 -25.30 4.25
C GLY A 129 12.81 -25.89 2.87
N GLU A 130 13.17 -25.04 1.90
CA GLU A 130 13.54 -25.48 0.55
C GLU A 130 14.89 -26.20 0.52
N VAL A 131 15.89 -25.73 1.27
CA VAL A 131 17.19 -26.42 1.40
C VAL A 131 17.01 -27.82 2.00
N GLU A 132 16.19 -27.95 3.04
CA GLU A 132 15.87 -29.24 3.64
C GLU A 132 15.10 -30.16 2.67
N ALA A 133 14.23 -29.61 1.83
CA ALA A 133 13.54 -30.36 0.78
C ALA A 133 14.51 -30.90 -0.28
N GLU A 134 15.48 -30.09 -0.72
CA GLU A 134 16.53 -30.51 -1.66
C GLU A 134 17.43 -31.61 -1.08
N ARG A 135 17.80 -31.51 0.20
CA ARG A 135 18.54 -32.56 0.91
C ARG A 135 17.77 -33.88 0.95
N LYS A 136 16.48 -33.83 1.27
CA LYS A 136 15.59 -35.02 1.27
C LYS A 136 15.45 -35.66 -0.12
N ARG A 137 15.57 -34.88 -1.20
CA ARG A 137 15.60 -35.37 -2.59
C ARG A 137 16.93 -36.00 -2.99
N GLY A 138 17.91 -36.05 -2.08
CA GLY A 138 19.20 -36.69 -2.29
C GLY A 138 20.30 -35.74 -2.78
N ASN A 139 20.05 -34.43 -2.79
CA ASN A 139 21.09 -33.46 -3.09
C ASN A 139 22.08 -33.37 -1.92
N ARG A 140 23.32 -33.79 -2.17
CA ARG A 140 24.42 -33.79 -1.17
C ARG A 140 25.37 -32.60 -1.35
N GLY A 141 24.94 -31.57 -2.06
CA GLY A 141 25.68 -30.32 -2.16
C GLY A 141 25.99 -29.72 -0.78
N GLU A 142 27.04 -28.92 -0.71
CA GLU A 142 27.35 -28.14 0.48
C GLU A 142 26.18 -27.20 0.82
N GLU A 143 25.87 -27.05 2.11
CA GLU A 143 24.70 -26.30 2.58
C GLU A 143 24.63 -24.89 2.01
N GLU A 144 25.77 -24.20 1.99
CA GLU A 144 25.88 -22.82 1.55
C GLU A 144 25.64 -22.68 0.04
N ALA A 145 26.11 -23.66 -0.74
CA ALA A 145 25.89 -23.70 -2.19
C ALA A 145 24.39 -23.93 -2.49
N LEU A 146 23.75 -24.85 -1.76
CA LEU A 146 22.31 -25.10 -1.87
C LEU A 146 21.49 -23.89 -1.47
N ARG A 147 21.85 -23.24 -0.37
CA ARG A 147 21.20 -22.01 0.10
C ARG A 147 21.26 -20.93 -0.96
N THR A 148 22.45 -20.70 -1.52
CA THR A 148 22.65 -19.71 -2.59
C THR A 148 21.79 -20.02 -3.82
N GLU A 149 21.74 -21.29 -4.24
CA GLU A 149 20.93 -21.71 -5.38
C GLU A 149 19.43 -21.49 -5.14
N VAL A 150 18.93 -21.91 -3.97
CA VAL A 150 17.53 -21.68 -3.55
C VAL A 150 17.20 -20.19 -3.54
N MET A 151 18.07 -19.37 -2.94
CA MET A 151 17.88 -17.92 -2.91
C MET A 151 17.81 -17.36 -4.33
N MET A 152 18.76 -17.68 -5.22
CA MET A 152 18.74 -17.21 -6.61
C MET A 152 17.47 -17.63 -7.36
N ARG A 153 17.01 -18.87 -7.15
CA ARG A 153 15.85 -19.44 -7.85
C ARG A 153 14.53 -18.81 -7.41
N HIS A 154 14.37 -18.53 -6.12
CA HIS A 154 13.07 -18.18 -5.54
C HIS A 154 12.92 -16.70 -5.15
N ASN A 155 14.01 -15.96 -4.97
CA ASN A 155 14.00 -14.61 -4.36
C ASN A 155 12.96 -13.67 -4.98
N PHE A 156 12.99 -13.50 -6.30
CA PHE A 156 12.09 -12.56 -6.98
C PHE A 156 10.62 -12.96 -6.87
N GLY A 157 10.31 -14.24 -7.11
CA GLY A 157 8.95 -14.76 -7.06
C GLY A 157 8.37 -14.69 -5.66
N TRP A 158 9.15 -15.09 -4.66
CA TRP A 158 8.75 -15.10 -3.26
C TRP A 158 8.52 -13.68 -2.73
N GLN A 159 9.48 -12.77 -2.90
CA GLN A 159 9.32 -11.37 -2.47
C GLN A 159 8.11 -10.71 -3.14
N GLY A 160 7.95 -10.95 -4.45
CA GLY A 160 6.82 -10.43 -5.21
C GLY A 160 5.45 -10.92 -4.72
N GLN A 161 5.38 -12.08 -4.08
CA GLN A 161 4.19 -12.61 -3.43
C GLN A 161 4.04 -12.09 -2.00
N PHE A 162 5.12 -12.04 -1.21
CA PHE A 162 5.13 -11.51 0.15
C PHE A 162 4.59 -10.08 0.19
N PHE A 163 5.19 -9.15 -0.57
CA PHE A 163 4.77 -7.75 -0.56
C PHE A 163 3.35 -7.56 -1.12
N LYS A 164 2.92 -8.42 -2.05
CA LYS A 164 1.56 -8.43 -2.56
C LYS A 164 0.58 -8.80 -1.43
N ASN A 165 0.84 -9.89 -0.71
CA ASN A 165 0.01 -10.34 0.40
C ASN A 165 -0.01 -9.28 1.51
N LEU A 166 1.15 -8.73 1.88
CA LEU A 166 1.25 -7.66 2.86
C LEU A 166 0.38 -6.44 2.46
N ALA A 167 0.40 -6.05 1.19
CA ALA A 167 -0.43 -4.95 0.71
C ALA A 167 -1.94 -5.24 0.87
N TYR A 168 -2.37 -6.48 0.59
CA TYR A 168 -3.75 -6.90 0.85
C TYR A 168 -4.08 -6.92 2.34
N ASP A 169 -3.18 -7.39 3.20
CA ASP A 169 -3.36 -7.35 4.67
C ASP A 169 -3.56 -5.91 5.16
N LYS A 170 -2.79 -4.95 4.62
CA LYS A 170 -2.96 -3.52 4.94
C LYS A 170 -4.32 -2.99 4.47
N LEU A 171 -4.78 -3.37 3.27
CA LEU A 171 -6.11 -2.98 2.77
C LEU A 171 -7.23 -3.55 3.64
N GLU A 172 -7.12 -4.81 4.06
CA GLU A 172 -8.07 -5.43 4.99
C GLU A 172 -8.07 -4.74 6.36
N LEU A 173 -6.89 -4.32 6.84
CA LEU A 173 -6.79 -3.53 8.07
C LEU A 173 -7.48 -2.16 7.94
N LEU A 174 -7.35 -1.48 6.79
CA LEU A 174 -8.07 -0.23 6.53
C LEU A 174 -9.59 -0.42 6.54
N LEU A 175 -10.10 -1.52 5.94
CA LEU A 175 -11.53 -1.85 5.97
C LEU A 175 -12.02 -2.10 7.40
N ARG A 176 -11.29 -2.91 8.17
CA ARG A 176 -11.63 -3.22 9.58
C ARG A 176 -11.62 -1.98 10.48
N LYS A 177 -10.82 -0.97 10.14
CA LYS A 177 -10.75 0.31 10.85
C LYS A 177 -11.67 1.39 10.28
N GLU A 178 -12.51 1.05 9.31
CA GLU A 178 -13.45 1.98 8.64
C GLU A 178 -12.76 3.18 7.95
N LEU A 179 -11.47 3.05 7.65
CA LEU A 179 -10.67 4.06 6.92
C LEU A 179 -10.79 3.90 5.40
N LEU A 180 -11.31 2.76 4.93
CA LEU A 180 -11.61 2.45 3.53
C LEU A 180 -13.08 2.01 3.42
N ARG A 181 -13.80 2.53 2.43
CA ARG A 181 -15.19 2.15 2.12
C ARG A 181 -15.27 1.60 0.69
N THR A 182 -15.82 0.41 0.51
CA THR A 182 -16.00 -0.23 -0.81
C THR A 182 -17.30 0.16 -1.46
#